data_AF-A0AA88XFU8-F1
#
_entry.id   AF-A0AA88XFU8-F1
#
_cell.length_a   1.000
_cell.length_b   1.000
_cell.length_c   1.000
_cell.angle_alpha   90.00
_cell.angle_beta   90.00
_cell.angle_gamma   90.00
#
_symmetry.space_group_name_H-M   'P 1'
#
loop_
_entity.id
_entity.type
_entity.pdbx_description
1 polymer ?
#
loop_
_entity_poly.entity_id
_entity_poly.type
_entity_poly.pdbx_seq_one_letter_code
_entity_poly.pdbx_strand_id
1 'polypeptide(L)'
;MPKEVLPLTVVLDNIKDSMDIGMLIRSISAVGAQRLIVLKDCVDIWDKSAIRSAWGGHFRVPLYTDVEWHELQNYIQIDGNATFLTSSRSSILKKLQREIDSKTPEQLDELIDSLEIDDNLDEDDKDNDDDDDDDDDDNEKFSVAPIFSKLFYSVDYSQFSHVTLVITGEKYNIGAQCRKFLFRNNGQGVSLPMADNAKGVNSAVGGSVVLYEIQRQFAEKRKTDCE
;
A
#
# COMPACT_ATOMS: atom_id res chain seq x y z
N MET A 1 -24.84 0.45 -8.55
CA MET A 1 -23.64 1.17 -8.07
C MET A 1 -23.83 1.42 -6.59
N PRO A 2 -22.75 1.47 -5.77
CA PRO A 2 -22.88 1.92 -4.39
C PRO A 2 -23.58 3.27 -4.39
N LYS A 3 -24.50 3.48 -3.44
CA LYS A 3 -25.32 4.70 -3.39
C LYS A 3 -24.48 5.96 -3.19
N GLU A 4 -23.27 5.80 -2.67
CA GLU A 4 -22.40 6.87 -2.23
C GLU A 4 -20.95 6.55 -2.60
N VAL A 5 -20.24 7.56 -3.09
CA VAL A 5 -18.84 7.48 -3.46
C VAL A 5 -18.02 8.04 -2.30
N LEU A 6 -17.08 7.24 -1.78
CA LEU A 6 -16.11 7.67 -0.78
C LEU A 6 -15.01 8.49 -1.45
N PRO A 7 -14.49 9.56 -0.80
CA PRO A 7 -13.32 10.29 -1.28
C PRO A 7 -12.05 9.45 -1.03
N LEU A 8 -11.96 8.35 -1.78
CA LEU A 8 -10.97 7.29 -1.63
C LEU A 8 -10.43 6.93 -3.02
N THR A 9 -9.13 7.04 -3.18
CA THR A 9 -8.36 6.51 -4.31
C THR A 9 -7.58 5.31 -3.83
N VAL A 10 -7.68 4.19 -4.54
CA VAL A 10 -6.91 2.99 -4.23
C VAL A 10 -5.91 2.76 -5.34
N VAL A 11 -4.65 2.57 -4.98
CA VAL A 11 -3.53 2.28 -5.87
C VAL A 11 -3.09 0.85 -5.60
N LEU A 12 -3.06 0.01 -6.63
CA LEU A 12 -2.53 -1.33 -6.56
C LEU A 12 -1.12 -1.35 -7.16
N ASP A 13 -0.20 -1.87 -6.38
CA ASP A 13 1.21 -1.95 -6.73
C ASP A 13 1.72 -3.39 -6.58
N ASN A 14 2.46 -3.86 -7.58
CA ASN A 14 3.10 -5.16 -7.60
C ASN A 14 2.21 -6.35 -7.13
N ILE A 15 0.92 -6.36 -7.47
CA ILE A 15 0.01 -7.46 -7.16
C ILE A 15 0.14 -8.53 -8.25
N LYS A 16 0.85 -9.62 -7.95
CA LYS A 16 1.17 -10.67 -8.93
C LYS A 16 0.15 -11.82 -9.03
N ASP A 17 -0.74 -11.97 -8.04
CA ASP A 17 -1.77 -13.02 -8.06
C ASP A 17 -3.11 -12.48 -8.60
N SER A 18 -3.62 -13.14 -9.65
CA SER A 18 -4.83 -12.73 -10.35
C SER A 18 -6.10 -12.89 -9.51
N MET A 19 -6.13 -13.86 -8.59
CA MET A 19 -7.26 -14.02 -7.69
C MET A 19 -7.29 -12.91 -6.63
N ASP A 20 -6.12 -12.55 -6.10
CA ASP A 20 -5.92 -11.46 -5.15
C ASP A 20 -6.30 -10.11 -5.77
N ILE A 21 -5.83 -9.78 -6.98
CA ILE A 21 -6.19 -8.52 -7.63
C ILE A 21 -7.69 -8.44 -7.90
N GLY A 22 -8.30 -9.54 -8.35
CA GLY A 22 -9.75 -9.60 -8.54
C GLY A 22 -10.51 -9.42 -7.22
N MET A 23 -10.03 -10.03 -6.13
CA MET A 23 -10.64 -9.85 -4.81
C MET A 23 -10.55 -8.38 -4.35
N LEU A 24 -9.41 -7.73 -4.56
CA LEU A 24 -9.23 -6.30 -4.28
C LEU A 24 -10.18 -5.44 -5.10
N ILE A 25 -10.25 -5.64 -6.41
CA ILE A 25 -11.17 -4.91 -7.31
C ILE A 25 -12.62 -5.05 -6.83
N ARG A 26 -13.01 -6.25 -6.40
CA ARG A 26 -14.34 -6.50 -5.82
C ARG A 26 -14.56 -5.69 -4.54
N SER A 27 -13.62 -5.74 -3.60
CA SER A 27 -13.69 -4.99 -2.33
C SER A 27 -13.72 -3.48 -2.56
N ILE A 28 -12.85 -2.96 -3.41
CA ILE A 28 -12.73 -1.54 -3.76
C ILE A 28 -14.03 -1.02 -4.38
N SER A 29 -14.61 -1.78 -5.30
CA SER A 29 -15.92 -1.48 -5.87
C SER A 29 -17.03 -1.52 -4.81
N ALA A 30 -16.98 -2.48 -3.89
CA ALA A 30 -18.01 -2.65 -2.86
C ALA A 30 -17.98 -1.55 -1.80
N VAL A 31 -16.79 -1.06 -1.42
CA VAL A 31 -16.66 0.07 -0.49
C VAL A 31 -17.10 1.39 -1.09
N GLY A 32 -17.12 1.47 -2.43
CA GLY A 32 -17.50 2.68 -3.17
C GLY A 32 -16.37 3.67 -3.30
N ALA A 33 -15.13 3.18 -3.52
CA ALA A 33 -14.01 4.06 -3.81
C ALA A 33 -14.29 4.95 -5.03
N GLN A 34 -13.79 6.18 -5.01
CA GLN A 34 -13.95 7.13 -6.11
C GLN A 34 -13.20 6.69 -7.36
N ARG A 35 -12.03 6.06 -7.19
CA ARG A 35 -11.23 5.54 -8.29
C ARG A 35 -10.28 4.44 -7.84
N LEU A 36 -9.93 3.58 -8.79
CA LEU A 36 -8.94 2.54 -8.69
C LEU A 36 -7.86 2.78 -9.74
N ILE A 37 -6.61 2.76 -9.32
CA ILE A 37 -5.42 2.88 -10.16
C ILE A 37 -4.63 1.58 -10.00
N VAL A 38 -4.27 0.95 -11.11
CA VAL A 38 -3.46 -0.26 -11.16
C VAL A 38 -2.16 0.09 -11.86
N LEU A 39 -1.05 -0.02 -11.14
CA LEU A 39 0.27 0.27 -11.69
C LEU A 39 0.72 -0.84 -12.67
N LYS A 40 1.62 -0.49 -13.58
CA LYS A 40 2.15 -1.34 -14.66
C LYS A 40 2.67 -2.71 -14.17
N ASP A 41 3.22 -2.78 -12.96
CA ASP A 41 3.82 -4.01 -12.43
C ASP A 41 2.84 -5.00 -11.81
N CYS A 42 1.53 -4.75 -11.92
CA CYS A 42 0.49 -5.70 -11.51
C CYS A 42 0.21 -6.76 -12.60
N VAL A 43 -0.37 -7.88 -12.17
CA VAL A 43 -0.92 -8.89 -13.08
C VAL A 43 -2.08 -8.32 -13.92
N ASP A 44 -2.28 -8.85 -15.13
CA ASP A 44 -3.39 -8.47 -16.00
C ASP A 44 -4.74 -8.67 -15.31
N ILE A 45 -5.43 -7.58 -15.01
CA ILE A 45 -6.74 -7.58 -14.34
C ILE A 45 -7.86 -8.14 -15.24
N TRP A 46 -7.64 -8.23 -16.55
CA TRP A 46 -8.62 -8.72 -17.51
C TRP A 46 -8.48 -10.22 -17.79
N ASP A 47 -7.56 -10.91 -17.13
CA ASP A 47 -7.47 -12.35 -17.25
C ASP A 47 -8.74 -13.03 -16.69
N LYS A 48 -9.00 -14.27 -17.14
CA LYS A 48 -10.23 -15.01 -16.78
C LYS A 48 -10.40 -15.19 -15.28
N SER A 49 -9.30 -15.40 -14.56
CA SER A 49 -9.31 -15.61 -13.11
C SER A 49 -9.51 -14.31 -12.34
N ALA A 50 -8.87 -13.20 -12.73
CA ALA A 50 -9.12 -11.88 -12.16
C ALA A 50 -10.56 -11.41 -12.39
N ILE A 51 -11.07 -11.49 -13.61
CA ILE A 51 -12.47 -11.15 -13.93
C ILE A 51 -13.45 -11.97 -13.07
N ARG A 52 -13.20 -13.28 -12.97
CA ARG A 52 -14.04 -14.20 -12.18
C ARG A 52 -13.98 -13.89 -10.69
N SER A 53 -12.81 -13.54 -10.15
CA SER A 53 -12.63 -13.18 -8.74
C SER A 53 -13.27 -11.83 -8.41
N ALA A 54 -13.19 -10.87 -9.33
CA ALA A 54 -13.73 -9.52 -9.19
C ALA A 54 -15.26 -9.43 -9.23
N TRP A 55 -15.95 -10.43 -9.78
CA TRP A 55 -17.41 -10.44 -9.92
C TRP A 55 -17.95 -9.19 -10.64
N GLY A 56 -17.23 -8.76 -11.68
CA GLY A 56 -17.58 -7.56 -12.44
C GLY A 56 -17.31 -6.23 -11.72
N GLY A 57 -16.51 -6.23 -10.63
CA GLY A 57 -16.09 -5.02 -9.93
C GLY A 57 -15.41 -3.98 -10.83
N HIS A 58 -14.70 -4.44 -11.86
CA HIS A 58 -14.07 -3.61 -12.91
C HIS A 58 -14.99 -2.52 -13.48
N PHE A 59 -16.28 -2.84 -13.65
CA PHE A 59 -17.24 -1.95 -14.31
C PHE A 59 -17.99 -1.03 -13.34
N ARG A 60 -17.61 -1.03 -12.07
CA ARG A 60 -18.34 -0.36 -10.98
C ARG A 60 -17.54 0.73 -10.28
N VAL A 61 -16.26 0.87 -10.61
CA VAL A 61 -15.35 1.90 -10.12
C VAL A 61 -14.57 2.46 -11.32
N PRO A 62 -14.36 3.78 -11.43
CA PRO A 62 -13.43 4.34 -12.41
C PRO A 62 -12.05 3.69 -12.25
N LEU A 63 -11.59 3.04 -13.31
CA LEU A 63 -10.41 2.17 -13.31
C LEU A 63 -9.39 2.72 -14.31
N TYR A 64 -8.17 2.93 -13.83
CA TYR A 64 -7.00 3.34 -14.62
C TYR A 64 -5.96 2.21 -14.52
N THR A 65 -5.46 1.75 -15.65
CA THR A 65 -4.49 0.64 -15.76
C THR A 65 -3.20 1.11 -16.39
N ASP A 66 -2.15 0.31 -16.25
CA ASP A 66 -0.86 0.52 -16.92
C ASP A 66 -0.26 1.89 -16.58
N VAL A 67 -0.58 2.40 -15.38
CA VAL A 67 -0.10 3.70 -14.90
C VAL A 67 1.31 3.52 -14.33
N GLU A 68 2.21 4.41 -14.72
CA GLU A 68 3.57 4.43 -14.17
C GLU A 68 3.65 5.32 -12.90
N TRP A 69 4.65 5.08 -12.07
CA TRP A 69 4.81 5.79 -10.79
C TRP A 69 4.92 7.32 -10.96
N HIS A 70 5.60 7.78 -12.00
CA HIS A 70 5.75 9.21 -12.30
C HIS A 70 4.42 9.85 -12.73
N GLU A 71 3.53 9.09 -13.38
CA GLU A 71 2.21 9.56 -13.80
C GLU A 71 1.20 9.59 -12.65
N LEU A 72 1.45 8.85 -11.56
CA LEU A 72 0.51 8.69 -10.45
C LEU A 72 0.06 10.04 -9.86
N GLN A 73 0.94 11.06 -9.89
CA GLN A 73 0.62 12.41 -9.42
C GLN A 73 -0.52 13.07 -10.21
N ASN A 74 -0.72 12.69 -11.48
CA ASN A 74 -1.79 13.22 -12.32
C ASN A 74 -3.19 12.72 -11.90
N TYR A 75 -3.25 11.63 -11.12
CA TYR A 75 -4.50 10.97 -10.76
C TYR A 75 -4.92 11.20 -9.31
N ILE A 76 -3.99 11.63 -8.46
CA ILE A 76 -4.22 11.92 -7.04
C ILE A 76 -4.47 13.42 -6.82
N GLN A 77 -5.27 13.75 -5.82
CA GLN A 77 -5.32 15.13 -5.32
C GLN A 77 -4.11 15.39 -4.42
N ILE A 78 -3.59 16.61 -4.43
CA ILE A 78 -2.44 16.99 -3.59
C ILE A 78 -2.95 17.71 -2.32
N ASP A 79 -4.06 18.43 -2.43
CA ASP A 79 -4.57 19.27 -1.35
C ASP A 79 -5.50 18.49 -0.40
N GLY A 80 -5.06 18.33 0.86
CA GLY A 80 -5.82 17.67 1.92
C GLY A 80 -5.82 16.15 1.87
N ASN A 81 -4.91 15.58 1.06
CA ASN A 81 -4.78 14.15 0.87
C ASN A 81 -3.87 13.51 1.91
N ALA A 82 -4.27 12.32 2.37
CA ALA A 82 -3.39 11.45 3.13
C ALA A 82 -3.11 10.18 2.33
N THR A 83 -1.82 9.87 2.17
CA THR A 83 -1.36 8.66 1.51
C THR A 83 -1.04 7.60 2.54
N PHE A 84 -1.65 6.43 2.43
CA PHE A 84 -1.41 5.30 3.30
C PHE A 84 -0.88 4.11 2.55
N LEU A 85 0.04 3.36 3.14
CA LEU A 85 0.54 2.10 2.60
C LEU A 85 0.12 0.94 3.49
N THR A 86 -0.48 -0.09 2.91
CA THR A 86 -0.68 -1.38 3.58
C THR A 86 0.22 -2.45 2.95
N SER A 87 0.94 -3.19 3.81
CA SER A 87 1.83 -4.28 3.42
C SER A 87 1.59 -5.53 4.26
N SER A 88 1.96 -6.68 3.70
CA SER A 88 1.72 -8.02 4.22
C SER A 88 2.46 -8.32 5.54
N ARG A 89 3.52 -7.58 5.92
CA ARG A 89 4.31 -7.86 7.13
C ARG A 89 4.67 -6.60 7.94
N SER A 90 4.33 -6.62 9.23
CA SER A 90 4.77 -5.62 10.24
C SER A 90 5.93 -6.12 11.11
N SER A 91 6.45 -7.33 10.86
CA SER A 91 7.31 -8.05 11.81
C SER A 91 8.72 -7.49 11.98
N ILE A 92 9.23 -6.69 11.04
CA ILE A 92 10.57 -6.10 11.14
C ILE A 92 10.59 -4.95 12.15
N LEU A 93 9.51 -4.16 12.22
CA LEU A 93 9.46 -2.97 13.09
C LEU A 93 9.29 -3.29 14.58
N LYS A 94 8.65 -4.41 14.98
CA LYS A 94 8.51 -4.75 16.41
C LYS A 94 9.81 -5.22 17.07
N LYS A 95 10.72 -5.84 16.30
CA LYS A 95 12.06 -6.20 16.77
C LYS A 95 12.97 -4.97 16.78
N LEU A 96 13.01 -4.22 15.67
CA LEU A 96 13.80 -2.98 15.59
C LEU A 96 13.37 -1.94 16.63
N GLN A 97 12.07 -1.68 16.83
CA GLN A 97 11.64 -0.64 17.79
C GLN A 97 12.06 -0.97 19.23
N ARG A 98 12.00 -2.25 19.65
CA ARG A 98 12.45 -2.65 21.00
C ARG A 98 13.97 -2.59 21.16
N GLU A 99 14.72 -2.84 20.09
CA GLU A 99 16.19 -2.77 20.09
C GLU A 99 16.69 -1.32 19.95
N ILE A 100 15.99 -0.47 19.21
CA ILE A 100 16.24 0.98 19.11
C ILE A 100 15.95 1.68 20.44
N ASP A 101 14.86 1.33 21.11
CA ASP A 101 14.50 1.94 22.41
C ASP A 101 15.46 1.51 23.55
N SER A 102 16.32 0.51 23.34
CA SER A 102 17.22 -0.05 24.36
C SER A 102 18.72 0.14 24.12
N LYS A 103 19.14 0.74 23.00
CA LYS A 103 20.55 0.88 22.63
C LYS A 103 20.95 2.31 22.27
N THR A 104 22.19 2.69 22.58
CA THR A 104 22.75 4.00 22.24
C THR A 104 23.11 4.09 20.75
N PRO A 105 23.21 5.31 20.17
CA PRO A 105 23.42 5.51 18.73
C PRO A 105 24.63 4.75 18.14
N GLU A 106 25.68 4.56 18.93
CA GLU A 106 26.92 3.86 18.54
C GLU A 106 26.75 2.33 18.42
N GLN A 107 25.72 1.76 19.06
CA GLN A 107 25.40 0.32 19.01
C GLN A 107 24.37 -0.01 17.92
N LEU A 108 23.89 1.02 17.21
CA LEU A 108 22.90 0.90 16.14
C LEU A 108 23.55 0.47 14.82
N ASP A 109 24.76 0.95 14.54
CA ASP A 109 25.55 0.56 13.37
C ASP A 109 25.92 -0.93 13.42
N GLU A 110 26.28 -1.46 14.60
CA GLU A 110 26.52 -2.90 14.81
C GLU A 110 25.24 -3.74 14.63
N LEU A 111 24.06 -3.19 14.91
CA LEU A 111 22.80 -3.89 14.76
C LEU A 111 22.38 -4.00 13.28
N ILE A 112 22.64 -2.95 12.51
CA ILE A 112 22.46 -2.92 11.05
C ILE A 112 23.40 -3.92 10.37
N ASP A 113 24.66 -4.00 10.80
CA ASP A 113 25.63 -4.98 10.30
C ASP A 113 25.32 -6.43 10.72
N SER A 114 24.58 -6.64 11.83
CA SER A 114 24.19 -7.97 12.33
C SER A 114 22.85 -8.47 11.79
N LEU A 115 22.07 -7.59 11.14
CA LEU A 115 20.94 -8.00 10.32
C LEU A 115 21.53 -8.63 9.07
N GLU A 116 21.70 -9.95 9.08
CA GLU A 116 21.78 -10.73 7.84
C GLU A 116 20.49 -10.43 7.05
N ILE A 117 20.55 -9.41 6.18
CA ILE A 117 19.80 -9.46 4.93
C ILE A 117 20.30 -10.75 4.31
N ASP A 118 19.41 -11.73 4.22
CA ASP A 118 19.71 -12.96 3.52
C ASP A 118 19.89 -12.56 2.06
N ASP A 119 21.11 -12.18 1.69
CA ASP A 119 21.55 -11.84 0.33
C ASP A 119 21.53 -13.08 -0.59
N ASN A 120 21.07 -14.24 -0.09
CA ASN A 120 20.74 -15.42 -0.87
C ASN A 120 19.24 -15.50 -1.21
N LEU A 121 18.66 -14.39 -1.66
CA LEU A 121 17.33 -14.38 -2.27
C LEU A 121 17.52 -14.28 -3.79
N ASP A 122 17.43 -15.44 -4.44
CA ASP A 122 17.21 -15.70 -5.86
C ASP A 122 17.80 -14.64 -6.83
N GLU A 123 18.94 -14.98 -7.46
CA GLU A 123 19.60 -14.22 -8.56
C GLU A 123 18.71 -14.00 -9.82
N ASP A 124 17.41 -14.27 -9.75
CA ASP A 124 16.48 -14.23 -10.89
C ASP A 124 15.73 -12.90 -11.05
N ASP A 125 15.78 -11.97 -10.08
CA ASP A 125 15.17 -10.63 -10.20
C ASP A 125 16.24 -9.55 -10.51
N LYS A 126 17.05 -9.78 -11.54
CA LYS A 126 17.65 -8.66 -12.27
C LYS A 126 16.58 -8.10 -13.19
N ASP A 127 15.70 -7.29 -12.62
CA ASP A 127 14.89 -6.38 -13.43
C ASP A 127 15.88 -5.52 -14.22
N ASN A 128 15.88 -5.72 -15.55
CA ASN A 128 16.50 -4.79 -16.46
C ASN A 128 15.65 -3.52 -16.39
N ASP A 129 15.99 -2.63 -15.46
CA ASP A 129 15.57 -1.24 -15.47
C ASP A 129 16.24 -0.55 -16.67
N ASP A 130 15.77 -0.90 -17.88
CA ASP A 130 16.02 -0.14 -19.11
C ASP A 130 14.97 0.97 -19.19
N ASP A 131 15.07 2.00 -18.36
CA ASP A 131 14.38 3.28 -18.60
C ASP A 131 15.31 4.44 -18.19
N ASP A 132 15.92 5.06 -19.20
CA ASP A 132 16.66 6.32 -19.14
C ASP A 132 15.77 7.44 -18.53
N ASP A 133 16.16 8.03 -17.39
CA ASP A 133 16.01 9.47 -17.05
C ASP A 133 16.42 9.74 -15.58
N ASP A 134 17.61 10.33 -15.36
CA ASP A 134 18.08 11.14 -14.20
C ASP A 134 17.79 10.72 -12.71
N ASP A 135 17.20 9.55 -12.42
CA ASP A 135 16.60 9.22 -11.09
C ASP A 135 17.37 8.16 -10.26
N ASP A 136 18.49 7.61 -10.74
CA ASP A 136 19.18 6.48 -10.09
C ASP A 136 19.71 6.77 -8.68
N ASP A 137 20.26 7.97 -8.45
CA ASP A 137 20.86 8.37 -7.16
C ASP A 137 19.80 8.53 -6.05
N ASP A 138 18.57 8.91 -6.42
CA ASP A 138 17.44 9.00 -5.49
C ASP A 138 16.86 7.60 -5.18
N ASN A 139 16.85 6.68 -6.14
CA ASN A 139 16.29 5.33 -5.93
C ASN A 139 17.10 4.51 -4.92
N GLU A 140 18.44 4.58 -4.97
CA GLU A 140 19.29 3.94 -3.95
C GLU A 140 18.97 4.48 -2.55
N LYS A 141 18.78 5.80 -2.42
CA LYS A 141 18.49 6.46 -1.15
C LYS A 141 17.13 6.07 -0.58
N PHE A 142 16.11 5.91 -1.43
CA PHE A 142 14.78 5.53 -0.98
C PHE A 142 14.61 4.03 -0.77
N SER A 143 15.45 3.17 -1.34
CA SER A 143 15.40 1.71 -1.15
C SER A 143 15.38 1.28 0.33
N VAL A 144 16.07 2.03 1.19
CA VAL A 144 16.21 1.76 2.63
C VAL A 144 15.40 2.69 3.54
N ALA A 145 14.68 3.67 2.98
CA ALA A 145 13.99 4.69 3.77
C ALA A 145 12.91 4.08 4.70
N PRO A 146 12.96 4.28 6.03
CA PRO A 146 12.04 3.62 6.95
C PRO A 146 10.60 4.12 6.77
N ILE A 147 9.65 3.18 6.72
CA ILE A 147 8.22 3.50 6.69
C ILE A 147 7.65 3.31 8.09
N PHE A 148 7.34 4.41 8.75
CA PHE A 148 6.67 4.37 10.05
C PHE A 148 5.22 3.94 9.86
N SER A 149 4.84 2.85 10.53
CA SER A 149 3.49 2.32 10.46
C SER A 149 2.71 2.51 11.76
N LYS A 150 1.44 2.89 11.63
CA LYS A 150 0.46 2.88 12.72
C LYS A 150 -0.50 1.71 12.55
N LEU A 151 -1.20 1.35 13.63
CA LEU A 151 -2.26 0.35 13.53
C LEU A 151 -3.40 0.92 12.68
N PHE A 152 -3.95 0.12 11.77
CA PHE A 152 -4.94 0.61 10.79
C PHE A 152 -6.15 1.29 11.44
N TYR A 153 -6.60 0.83 12.61
CA TYR A 153 -7.73 1.41 13.35
C TYR A 153 -7.37 2.60 14.24
N SER A 154 -6.08 2.91 14.41
CA SER A 154 -5.64 4.07 15.20
C SER A 154 -5.58 5.36 14.38
N VAL A 155 -5.74 5.25 13.06
CA VAL A 155 -5.76 6.37 12.13
C VAL A 155 -7.21 6.81 11.95
N ASP A 156 -7.46 8.11 12.13
CA ASP A 156 -8.71 8.74 11.69
C ASP A 156 -8.57 9.12 10.22
N TYR A 157 -9.16 8.33 9.33
CA TYR A 157 -9.20 8.59 7.89
C TYR A 157 -10.25 9.64 7.52
N SER A 158 -11.28 9.80 8.37
CA SER A 158 -12.41 10.69 8.08
C SER A 158 -12.08 12.17 8.23
N GLN A 159 -10.95 12.50 8.89
CA GLN A 159 -10.47 13.87 9.00
C GLN A 159 -9.94 14.43 7.66
N PHE A 160 -9.53 13.56 6.73
CA PHE A 160 -8.97 13.96 5.44
C PHE A 160 -10.09 14.25 4.44
N SER A 161 -9.88 15.25 3.57
CA SER A 161 -10.81 15.53 2.48
C SER A 161 -10.82 14.39 1.46
N HIS A 162 -9.67 13.73 1.29
CA HIS A 162 -9.52 12.59 0.41
C HIS A 162 -8.39 11.66 0.87
N VAL A 163 -8.57 10.37 0.67
CA VAL A 163 -7.62 9.33 1.11
C VAL A 163 -7.06 8.62 -0.11
N THR A 164 -5.74 8.49 -0.18
CA THR A 164 -5.06 7.63 -1.16
C THR A 164 -4.51 6.41 -0.42
N LEU A 165 -5.00 5.21 -0.73
CA LEU A 165 -4.52 3.97 -0.15
C LEU A 165 -3.73 3.18 -1.20
N VAL A 166 -2.44 3.00 -0.95
CA VAL A 166 -1.55 2.13 -1.73
C VAL A 166 -1.56 0.74 -1.09
N ILE A 167 -1.87 -0.28 -1.89
CA ILE A 167 -1.87 -1.69 -1.50
C ILE A 167 -0.80 -2.38 -2.34
N THR A 168 0.28 -2.81 -1.68
CA THR A 168 1.41 -3.49 -2.35
C THR A 168 1.34 -5.00 -2.16
N GLY A 169 1.62 -5.76 -3.21
CA GLY A 169 1.77 -7.21 -3.19
C GLY A 169 3.10 -7.69 -2.63
N GLU A 170 4.07 -6.79 -2.44
CA GLU A 170 5.40 -7.13 -1.98
C GLU A 170 5.38 -7.59 -0.52
N LYS A 171 5.96 -8.78 -0.30
CA LYS A 171 5.98 -9.45 1.01
C LYS A 171 7.10 -8.96 1.92
N TYR A 172 8.15 -8.36 1.36
CA TYR A 172 9.42 -8.14 2.07
C TYR A 172 10.00 -6.75 1.87
N ASN A 173 10.05 -6.25 0.64
CA ASN A 173 10.63 -4.96 0.33
C ASN A 173 9.60 -4.12 -0.40
N ILE A 174 9.29 -2.95 0.13
CA ILE A 174 8.45 -1.97 -0.56
C ILE A 174 9.36 -1.25 -1.53
N GLY A 175 9.05 -1.26 -2.82
CA GLY A 175 9.85 -0.65 -3.87
C GLY A 175 10.25 0.80 -3.59
N ALA A 176 11.42 1.22 -4.09
CA ALA A 176 11.96 2.56 -3.91
C ALA A 176 10.97 3.64 -4.38
N GLN A 177 10.29 3.40 -5.49
CA GLN A 177 9.26 4.30 -6.03
C GLN A 177 8.07 4.48 -5.09
N CYS A 178 7.59 3.40 -4.46
CA CYS A 178 6.53 3.49 -3.45
C CYS A 178 6.99 4.28 -2.22
N ARG A 179 8.24 4.11 -1.77
CA ARG A 179 8.81 4.89 -0.66
C ARG A 179 8.96 6.36 -1.01
N LYS A 180 9.49 6.66 -2.19
CA LYS A 180 9.61 8.01 -2.75
C LYS A 180 8.24 8.68 -2.84
N PHE A 181 7.22 7.95 -3.29
CA PHE A 181 5.84 8.41 -3.35
C PHE A 181 5.26 8.73 -1.97
N LEU A 182 5.43 7.84 -0.99
CA LEU A 182 4.99 8.08 0.38
C LEU A 182 5.69 9.29 0.98
N PHE A 183 7.01 9.39 0.84
CA PHE A 183 7.78 10.51 1.37
C PHE A 183 7.30 11.85 0.78
N ARG A 184 7.15 11.93 -0.55
CA ARG A 184 6.68 13.13 -1.25
C ARG A 184 5.27 13.56 -0.84
N ASN A 185 4.40 12.60 -0.52
CA ASN A 185 3.02 12.86 -0.13
C ASN A 185 2.80 12.82 1.39
N ASN A 186 3.87 12.93 2.18
CA ASN A 186 3.85 12.87 3.65
C ASN A 186 3.01 11.67 4.18
N GLY A 187 3.17 10.53 3.50
CA GLY A 187 2.40 9.33 3.68
C GLY A 187 2.81 8.51 4.90
N GLN A 188 1.95 7.58 5.29
CA GLN A 188 2.09 6.78 6.50
C GLN A 188 1.83 5.30 6.21
N GLY A 189 2.64 4.41 6.77
CA GLY A 189 2.32 2.99 6.79
C GLY A 189 1.12 2.70 7.69
N VAL A 190 0.31 1.73 7.33
CA VAL A 190 -0.75 1.17 8.16
C VAL A 190 -0.59 -0.34 8.26
N SER A 191 -0.66 -0.85 9.48
CA SER A 191 -0.44 -2.27 9.78
C SER A 191 -1.63 -2.89 10.49
N LEU A 192 -1.85 -4.17 10.21
CA LEU A 192 -2.82 -4.98 10.93
C LEU A 192 -2.12 -5.64 12.14
N PRO A 193 -2.74 -5.62 13.34
CA PRO A 193 -2.19 -6.34 14.46
C PRO A 193 -2.30 -7.85 14.21
N MET A 194 -1.17 -8.54 14.34
CA MET A 194 -1.08 -9.99 14.21
C MET A 194 -0.81 -10.63 15.57
N ALA A 195 -1.42 -11.79 15.81
CA ALA A 195 -1.08 -12.62 16.97
C ALA A 195 0.38 -13.09 16.89
N ASP A 196 1.01 -13.25 18.05
CA ASP A 196 2.44 -13.62 18.12
C ASP A 196 2.67 -14.94 17.36
N ASN A 197 3.58 -14.91 16.38
CA ASN A 197 3.97 -15.98 15.42
C ASN A 197 3.28 -15.98 14.04
N ALA A 198 2.26 -15.17 13.79
CA ALA A 198 1.75 -15.02 12.43
C ALA A 198 2.76 -14.25 11.56
N LYS A 199 3.19 -14.85 10.44
CA LYS A 199 4.21 -14.28 9.56
C LYS A 199 3.74 -13.00 8.83
N GLY A 200 2.45 -12.86 8.62
CA GLY A 200 1.84 -11.77 7.86
C GLY A 200 0.44 -12.17 7.40
N VAL A 201 -0.24 -11.25 6.70
CA VAL A 201 -1.53 -11.50 6.07
C VAL A 201 -1.40 -11.25 4.57
N ASN A 202 -2.10 -12.02 3.74
CA ASN A 202 -2.17 -11.75 2.30
C ASN A 202 -2.54 -10.27 2.04
N SER A 203 -1.84 -9.59 1.13
CA SER A 203 -2.03 -8.15 0.86
C SER A 203 -3.45 -7.80 0.43
N ALA A 204 -4.11 -8.67 -0.32
CA ALA A 204 -5.49 -8.48 -0.72
C ALA A 204 -6.46 -8.54 0.47
N VAL A 205 -6.21 -9.45 1.42
CA VAL A 205 -6.98 -9.55 2.68
C VAL A 205 -6.70 -8.34 3.57
N GLY A 206 -5.42 -8.03 3.81
CA GLY A 206 -5.00 -6.88 4.62
C GLY A 206 -5.54 -5.56 4.07
N GLY A 207 -5.38 -5.34 2.77
CA GLY A 207 -5.93 -4.19 2.06
C GLY A 207 -7.45 -4.11 2.16
N SER A 208 -8.16 -5.23 2.01
CA SER A 208 -9.62 -5.27 2.20
C SER A 208 -10.04 -4.86 3.60
N VAL A 209 -9.33 -5.28 4.66
CA VAL A 209 -9.64 -4.86 6.04
C VAL A 209 -9.50 -3.34 6.20
N VAL A 210 -8.42 -2.76 5.68
CA VAL A 210 -8.20 -1.30 5.73
C VAL A 210 -9.28 -0.55 4.94
N LEU A 211 -9.64 -1.04 3.75
CA LEU A 211 -10.70 -0.45 2.92
C LEU A 211 -12.04 -0.37 3.68
N TYR A 212 -12.44 -1.45 4.35
CA TYR A 212 -13.69 -1.47 5.10
C TYR A 212 -13.63 -0.64 6.38
N GLU A 213 -12.46 -0.48 7.00
CA GLU A 213 -12.28 0.45 8.11
C GLU A 213 -12.43 1.91 7.67
N ILE A 214 -11.83 2.29 6.53
CA ILE A 214 -12.02 3.61 5.92
C ILE A 214 -13.52 3.84 5.66
N GLN A 215 -14.19 2.88 5.01
CA GLN A 215 -15.64 2.98 4.78
C GLN A 215 -16.43 3.19 6.07
N ARG A 216 -16.11 2.43 7.13
CA ARG A 216 -16.77 2.53 8.44
C ARG A 216 -16.67 3.95 9.00
N GLN A 217 -15.47 4.52 9.06
CA GLN A 217 -15.26 5.85 9.63
C GLN A 217 -15.97 6.95 8.84
N PHE A 218 -15.91 6.91 7.50
CA PHE A 218 -16.66 7.86 6.67
C PHE A 218 -18.18 7.69 6.80
N ALA A 219 -18.68 6.47 7.01
CA ALA A 219 -20.11 6.25 7.27
C ALA A 219 -20.54 6.78 8.64
N GLU A 220 -19.68 6.72 9.66
CA GLU A 220 -19.94 7.27 10.99
C GLU A 220 -19.95 8.81 10.99
N LYS A 221 -18.93 9.44 10.40
CA LYS A 221 -18.86 10.92 10.28
C LYS A 221 -20.10 11.50 9.59
N ARG A 222 -20.60 10.82 8.55
CA ARG A 222 -21.81 11.25 7.85
C ARG A 222 -23.08 11.13 8.68
N LYS A 223 -23.17 10.16 9.59
CA LYS A 223 -24.31 10.07 10.51
C LYS A 223 -24.28 11.23 11.50
N THR A 224 -23.11 11.58 12.03
CA THR A 224 -22.96 12.70 12.97
C THR A 224 -23.20 14.05 12.32
N ASP A 225 -22.86 14.22 11.03
CA ASP A 225 -23.10 15.47 10.30
C ASP A 225 -24.58 15.66 9.89
N CYS A 226 -25.40 14.60 9.93
CA CYS A 226 -26.82 14.63 9.58
C CYS A 226 -27.77 14.74 10.78
N GLU A 227 -27.28 14.62 12.01
CA GLU A 227 -28.02 14.84 13.27
C GLU A 227 -27.94 16.31 13.72
#